data_AF-A0A1W9TN57-F1
#
_entry.id   AF-A0A1W9TN57-F1
#
_cell.length_a   1.000
_cell.length_b   1.000
_cell.length_c   1.000
_cell.angle_alpha   90.00
_cell.angle_beta   90.00
_cell.angle_gamma   90.00
#
_symmetry.space_group_name_H-M   'P 1'
#
loop_
_entity.id
_entity.type
_entity.pdbx_description
1 polymer ?
#
loop_
_entity_poly.entity_id
_entity_poly.type
_entity_poly.pdbx_seq_one_letter_code
_entity_poly.pdbx_strand_id
1 'polypeptide(L)' 'MKKLPVGIADYKKIIEGDYIYVDKTKYIFELVNSGVPTFLSRPRRFGKSLTI' A
#
# COMPACT_ATOMS: atom_id res chain seq x y z
N MET A 1 -2.46 -20.02 -4.96
CA MET A 1 -1.74 -18.74 -4.79
C MET A 1 -2.73 -17.61 -4.97
N LYS A 2 -2.81 -16.67 -4.03
CA LYS A 2 -3.69 -15.49 -4.15
C LYS A 2 -3.15 -14.53 -5.22
N LYS A 3 -4.03 -13.81 -5.91
CA LYS A 3 -3.66 -12.89 -7.00
C LYS A 3 -3.09 -11.58 -6.42
N LEU A 4 -2.15 -10.95 -7.12
CA LEU A 4 -1.72 -9.60 -6.81
C LEU A 4 -2.78 -8.59 -7.31
N PRO A 5 -3.12 -7.54 -6.55
CA PRO A 5 -4.14 -6.55 -6.93
C PRO A 5 -3.57 -5.52 -7.92
N VAL A 6 -3.04 -5.98 -9.06
CA VAL A 6 -2.44 -5.09 -10.07
C VAL A 6 -3.54 -4.24 -10.72
N GLY A 7 -3.45 -2.92 -10.56
CA GLY A 7 -4.44 -1.98 -11.10
C GLY A 7 -5.72 -1.87 -10.28
N ILE A 8 -5.81 -2.54 -9.12
CA ILE A 8 -6.93 -2.44 -8.19
C ILE A 8 -6.48 -1.58 -7.01
N ALA A 9 -7.07 -0.39 -6.88
CA ALA A 9 -6.79 0.56 -5.79
C ALA A 9 -7.93 0.66 -4.77
N ASP A 10 -8.85 -0.31 -4.78
CA ASP A 10 -10.05 -0.34 -3.95
C ASP A 10 -9.94 -1.49 -2.94
N TYR A 11 -9.96 -1.14 -1.65
CA TYR A 11 -9.86 -2.08 -0.54
C TYR A 11 -11.00 -3.10 -0.52
N LYS A 12 -12.22 -2.69 -0.80
CA LYS A 12 -13.39 -3.58 -0.82
C LYS A 12 -13.21 -4.65 -1.89
N LYS A 13 -12.78 -4.25 -3.09
CA LYS A 13 -12.49 -5.20 -4.19
C LYS A 13 -11.33 -6.15 -3.88
N ILE A 14 -10.31 -5.67 -3.16
CA ILE A 14 -9.18 -6.50 -2.72
C ILE A 14 -9.66 -7.59 -1.75
N ILE A 15 -10.52 -7.24 -0.79
CA ILE A 15 -11.08 -8.17 0.20
C ILE A 15 -12.05 -9.16 -0.47
N GLU A 16 -13.05 -8.65 -1.21
CA GLU A 16 -14.07 -9.48 -1.86
C GLU A 16 -13.49 -10.40 -2.94
N GLY A 17 -12.41 -9.97 -3.61
CA GLY A 17 -11.73 -10.75 -4.65
C GLY A 17 -10.61 -11.66 -4.16
N ASP A 18 -10.42 -11.81 -2.85
CA ASP A 18 -9.38 -12.63 -2.21
C ASP A 18 -7.96 -12.36 -2.76
N TYR A 19 -7.63 -11.08 -2.95
CA TYR A 19 -6.32 -10.65 -3.40
C TYR A 19 -5.30 -10.64 -2.25
N ILE A 20 -4.02 -10.68 -2.59
CA ILE A 20 -2.94 -10.44 -1.62
C ILE A 20 -2.97 -8.96 -1.22
N TYR A 21 -3.12 -8.71 0.08
CA TYR A 21 -2.96 -7.40 0.68
C TYR A 21 -1.91 -7.49 1.80
N VAL A 22 -1.04 -6.48 1.87
CA VAL A 22 -0.05 -6.34 2.94
C VAL A 22 -0.38 -5.07 3.70
N ASP A 23 -0.84 -5.23 4.95
CA ASP A 23 -1.10 -4.10 5.82
C ASP A 23 0.22 -3.43 6.23
N LYS A 24 0.30 -2.13 5.97
CA LYS A 24 1.47 -1.29 6.29
C LYS A 24 1.13 -0.16 7.26
N THR A 25 -0.07 -0.14 7.81
CA THR A 25 -0.61 0.95 8.64
C THR A 25 0.32 1.31 9.79
N LYS A 26 0.82 0.30 10.51
CA LYS A 26 1.77 0.50 11.61
C LYS A 26 3.05 1.22 11.17
N TYR A 27 3.66 0.79 10.07
CA TYR A 27 4.90 1.37 9.58
C TYR A 27 4.71 2.80 9.05
N ILE A 28 3.57 3.08 8.42
CA ILE A 28 3.22 4.43 7.98
C ILE A 28 3.03 5.34 9.19
N PHE A 29 2.36 4.85 10.24
CA PHE A 29 2.18 5.59 11.49
C PHE A 29 3.54 5.91 12.14
N GLU A 30 4.42 4.93 12.29
CA GLU A 30 5.78 5.15 12.82
C GLU A 30 6.57 6.15 11.97
N LEU A 31 6.45 6.05 10.63
CA LEU A 31 7.14 6.94 9.70
C LEU A 31 6.69 8.40 9.86
N VAL A 32 5.38 8.65 9.92
CA VAL A 32 4.80 9.99 10.07
C VAL A 32 5.14 10.60 11.43
N ASN A 33 5.20 9.78 12.49
CA ASN A 33 5.54 10.25 13.83
C ASN A 33 7.04 10.38 14.11
N SER A 34 7.90 9.90 13.20
CA SER A 34 9.36 9.94 13.40
C SER A 34 9.96 11.35 13.41
N GLY A 35 9.26 12.34 12.83
CA GLY A 35 9.77 13.70 12.66
C GLY A 35 10.94 13.82 11.66
N VAL A 36 11.33 12.73 11.01
CA VAL A 36 12.42 12.69 10.03
C VAL A 36 11.84 12.85 8.62
N PRO A 37 12.26 13.88 7.85
CA PRO A 37 11.86 14.02 6.46
C PRO A 37 12.24 12.77 5.65
N THR A 38 11.23 12.02 5.20
CA THR A 38 11.46 10.79 4.43
C THR A 38 11.04 10.97 2.98
N PHE A 39 11.97 10.73 2.06
CA PHE A 39 11.68 10.72 0.64
C PHE A 39 11.12 9.36 0.22
N LEU A 40 9.86 9.32 -0.18
CA LEU A 40 9.26 8.16 -0.82
C LEU A 40 9.56 8.21 -2.33
N SER A 41 10.51 7.39 -2.78
CA SER A 41 10.81 7.28 -4.21
C SER A 41 9.52 6.94 -4.99
N ARG A 42 9.34 7.54 -6.18
CA ARG A 42 8.11 7.39 -6.98
C ARG A 42 8.27 6.45 -8.22
N PRO A 43 8.80 5.21 -8.13
CA PRO A 43 8.79 4.31 -9.29
C PRO A 43 7.37 4.05 -9.80
N ARG A 44 7.23 4.01 -11.13
CA ARG A 44 5.97 3.78 -11.86
C ARG A 44 5.41 2.40 -11.49
N ARG A 45 4.08 2.31 -11.30
CA ARG A 45 3.35 1.06 -10.97
C ARG A 45 3.72 0.38 -9.64
N PHE A 46 4.40 1.07 -8.72
CA PHE A 46 4.79 0.52 -7.42
C PHE A 46 3.67 0.46 -6.36
N GLY A 47 2.39 0.59 -6.74
CA GLY A 47 1.28 0.49 -5.80
C GLY A 47 1.15 1.65 -4.78
N LYS A 48 1.79 2.80 -5.04
CA LYS A 48 1.70 4.00 -4.18
C LYS A 48 0.27 4.48 -3.95
N SER A 49 -0.59 4.44 -4.97
CA SER A 49 -1.99 4.88 -4.87
C SER A 49 -2.85 4.07 -3.90
N LEU A 50 -2.40 2.88 -3.49
CA LEU A 50 -3.07 2.08 -2.46
C LEU A 50 -2.47 2.35 -1.06
N THR A 51 -1.28 2.96 -1.01
CA THR A 51 -0.50 3.18 0.21
C THR A 51 -0.67 4.61 0.76
N ILE A 52 -0.91 5.59 -0.11
CA ILE A 52 -1.12 7.02 0.18
C ILE A 52 -2.51 7.38 -0.33
#